data_AF-A0A7C9D228-F1
#
_entry.id   AF-A0A7C9D228-F1
#
_cell.length_a   1.000
_cell.length_b   1.000
_cell.length_c   1.000
_cell.angle_alpha   90.00
_cell.angle_beta   90.00
_cell.angle_gamma   90.00
#
_symmetry.space_group_name_H-M   'P 1'
#
loop_
_entity.id
_entity.type
_entity.pdbx_description
1 polymer ?
#
loop_
_entity_poly.entity_id
_entity_poly.type
_entity_poly.pdbx_seq_one_letter_code
_entity_poly.pdbx_strand_id
1 'polypeptide(L)'
;VDHRRRNCSLEGLQTNVQRLKTYKAKLVVFPRHARKFKAGDSTPEELATATQVHGNYMPIQREKPTVELVKVTDEMKSLNAYAKLRLERTNKRHFGARLKKAAEAEKEDKK
;
A
#
# COMPACT_ATOMS: atom_id res chain seq x y z
N VAL A 1 -1.31 -10.79 -16.43
CA VAL A 1 -1.26 -11.21 -15.00
C VAL A 1 0.17 -11.68 -14.73
N ASP A 2 0.87 -11.09 -13.75
CA ASP A 2 2.23 -11.48 -13.39
C ASP A 2 2.21 -12.33 -12.12
N HIS A 3 2.50 -13.62 -12.26
CA HIS A 3 2.49 -14.60 -11.18
C HIS A 3 3.75 -14.57 -10.30
N ARG A 4 4.81 -13.88 -10.74
CA ARG A 4 6.07 -13.76 -9.98
C ARG A 4 5.94 -12.73 -8.85
N ARG A 5 5.00 -11.80 -8.96
CA ARG A 5 4.81 -10.72 -7.99
C ARG A 5 4.26 -11.26 -6.66
N ARG A 6 4.92 -10.91 -5.55
CA ARG A 6 4.43 -11.16 -4.18
C ARG A 6 4.21 -9.83 -3.45
N ASN A 7 3.15 -9.74 -2.66
CA ASN A 7 2.89 -8.56 -1.82
C ASN A 7 3.56 -8.74 -0.46
N CYS A 8 4.34 -7.75 -0.04
CA CYS A 8 4.94 -7.72 1.31
C CYS A 8 4.06 -7.01 2.34
N SER A 9 3.12 -6.18 1.90
CA SER A 9 2.19 -5.44 2.75
C SER A 9 0.73 -5.78 2.44
N LEU A 10 -0.08 -5.82 3.50
CA LEU A 10 -1.52 -6.03 3.41
C LEU A 10 -2.23 -4.82 2.78
N GLU A 11 -1.81 -3.60 3.13
CA GLU A 11 -2.32 -2.35 2.56
C GLU A 11 -2.23 -2.32 1.03
N GLY A 12 -1.07 -2.72 0.49
CA GLY A 12 -0.84 -2.81 -0.97
C GLY A 12 -1.71 -3.89 -1.63
N LEU A 13 -2.00 -4.98 -0.94
CA LEU A 13 -2.92 -6.01 -1.45
C LEU A 13 -4.35 -5.48 -1.50
N GLN A 14 -4.83 -4.87 -0.42
CA GLN A 14 -6.21 -4.36 -0.32
C GLN A 14 -6.50 -3.29 -1.37
N THR A 15 -5.61 -2.31 -1.53
CA THR A 15 -5.75 -1.26 -2.56
C THR A 15 -5.84 -1.84 -3.97
N ASN A 16 -5.02 -2.85 -4.30
CA ASN A 16 -5.06 -3.53 -5.59
C ASN A 16 -6.37 -4.32 -5.79
N VAL A 17 -6.85 -5.01 -4.76
CA VAL A 17 -8.14 -5.73 -4.81
C VAL A 17 -9.29 -4.75 -5.03
N GLN A 18 -9.31 -3.64 -4.31
CA GLN A 18 -10.32 -2.59 -4.48
C GLN A 18 -10.28 -2.02 -5.90
N ARG A 19 -9.08 -1.76 -6.44
CA ARG A 19 -8.91 -1.30 -7.83
C ARG A 19 -9.50 -2.30 -8.84
N LEU A 20 -9.24 -3.60 -8.67
CA LEU A 20 -9.80 -4.63 -9.56
C LEU A 20 -11.33 -4.71 -9.45
N LYS A 21 -11.90 -4.56 -8.26
CA LYS A 21 -13.36 -4.49 -8.06
C LYS A 21 -13.95 -3.29 -8.79
N THR A 22 -13.34 -2.11 -8.65
CA THR A 22 -13.80 -0.90 -9.35
C THR A 22 -13.66 -1.00 -10.86
N TYR A 23 -12.61 -1.66 -11.36
CA TYR A 23 -12.46 -1.95 -12.78
C TYR A 23 -13.57 -2.84 -13.29
N LYS A 24 -13.82 -3.96 -12.60
CA LYS A 24 -14.87 -4.91 -12.97
C LYS A 24 -16.25 -4.25 -12.99
N ALA A 25 -16.55 -3.36 -12.05
CA ALA A 25 -17.81 -2.63 -12.02
C ALA A 25 -17.97 -1.61 -13.17
N LYS A 26 -16.87 -1.09 -13.72
CA LYS A 26 -16.88 -0.15 -14.85
C LYS A 26 -16.71 -0.82 -16.22
N LEU A 27 -16.43 -2.11 -16.24
CA LEU A 27 -16.18 -2.87 -17.47
C LEU A 27 -17.52 -3.25 -18.10
N VAL A 28 -17.78 -2.74 -19.30
CA VAL A 28 -18.91 -3.16 -20.13
C VAL A 28 -18.45 -4.28 -21.07
N VAL A 29 -19.09 -5.44 -21.01
CA VAL A 29 -18.72 -6.62 -21.83
C VAL A 29 -19.78 -6.82 -22.91
N PHE A 30 -19.38 -6.63 -24.18
CA PHE A 30 -20.26 -6.86 -25.32
C PHE A 30 -20.37 -8.36 -25.62
N PRO A 31 -21.59 -8.86 -25.94
CA PRO A 31 -21.75 -10.24 -26.36
C PRO A 31 -20.99 -10.48 -27.67
N ARG A 32 -20.26 -11.60 -27.74
CA ARG A 32 -19.53 -12.00 -28.96
C ARG A 32 -20.46 -12.12 -30.18
N HIS A 33 -21.72 -12.48 -29.94
CA HIS A 33 -22.78 -12.46 -30.95
C HIS A 33 -23.96 -11.65 -30.40
N ALA A 34 -24.33 -10.56 -31.08
CA ALA A 34 -25.35 -9.60 -30.62
C ALA A 34 -26.72 -10.21 -30.28
N ARG A 35 -27.04 -11.41 -30.78
CA ARG A 35 -28.32 -12.11 -30.54
C ARG A 35 -28.20 -13.28 -29.55
N LYS A 36 -27.00 -13.57 -29.03
CA LYS A 36 -26.74 -14.68 -28.10
C LYS A 36 -25.98 -14.15 -26.88
N PHE A 37 -26.74 -13.68 -25.91
CA PHE A 37 -26.22 -13.23 -24.62
C PHE A 37 -25.84 -14.43 -23.74
N LYS A 38 -24.70 -14.32 -23.06
CA LYS A 38 -24.18 -15.30 -22.11
C LYS A 38 -24.04 -14.69 -20.72
N ALA A 39 -23.87 -15.55 -19.72
CA ALA A 39 -23.54 -15.10 -18.38
C ALA A 39 -22.22 -14.31 -18.39
N GLY A 40 -22.28 -13.04 -17.98
CA GLY A 40 -21.15 -12.12 -17.97
C GLY A 40 -21.16 -11.05 -19.06
N ASP A 41 -22.10 -11.12 -20.02
CA ASP A 41 -22.37 -10.02 -20.93
C ASP A 41 -23.15 -8.90 -20.22
N SER A 42 -22.92 -7.66 -20.62
CA SER A 42 -23.60 -6.48 -20.11
C SER A 42 -25.06 -6.40 -20.59
N THR A 43 -25.88 -5.65 -19.85
CA THR A 43 -27.30 -5.45 -20.20
C THR A 43 -27.44 -4.58 -21.46
N PRO A 44 -28.55 -4.70 -22.21
CA PRO A 44 -28.77 -3.87 -23.41
C PRO A 44 -28.68 -2.35 -23.15
N GLU A 45 -29.06 -1.91 -21.95
CA GLU A 45 -29.00 -0.50 -21.53
C GLU A 45 -27.56 0.00 -21.36
N GLU A 46 -26.69 -0.81 -20.74
CA GLU A 46 -25.26 -0.52 -20.63
C GLU A 46 -24.58 -0.52 -22.00
N LEU A 47 -24.98 -1.41 -22.91
CA LEU A 47 -24.43 -1.49 -24.26
C LEU A 47 -24.80 -0.28 -25.11
N ALA A 48 -26.02 0.25 -24.96
CA ALA A 48 -26.47 1.43 -25.69
C ALA A 48 -25.80 2.73 -25.22
N THR A 49 -25.44 2.80 -23.94
CA THR A 49 -24.80 3.98 -23.32
C THR A 49 -23.27 3.91 -23.32
N ALA A 50 -22.70 2.75 -23.67
CA ALA A 50 -21.26 2.55 -23.71
C ALA A 50 -20.58 3.50 -24.72
N THR A 51 -19.59 4.23 -24.23
CA THR A 51 -18.75 5.14 -25.02
C THR A 51 -17.28 4.81 -24.83
N GLN A 52 -16.45 5.17 -25.80
CA GLN A 52 -15.01 4.96 -25.71
C GLN A 52 -14.40 5.93 -24.69
N VAL A 53 -13.65 5.40 -23.73
CA VAL A 53 -12.81 6.22 -22.85
C VAL A 53 -11.54 6.61 -23.62
N HIS A 54 -11.34 7.90 -23.82
CA HIS A 54 -10.11 8.44 -24.40
C HIS A 54 -9.09 8.75 -23.29
N GLY A 55 -7.82 8.38 -23.51
CA GLY A 55 -6.71 8.63 -22.58
C GLY A 55 -6.47 7.51 -21.56
N ASN A 56 -5.80 7.86 -20.45
CA ASN A 56 -5.38 6.89 -19.45
C ASN A 56 -6.58 6.39 -18.62
N TYR A 57 -6.82 5.09 -18.65
CA TYR A 57 -7.88 4.47 -17.87
C TYR A 57 -7.49 4.31 -16.39
N MET A 58 -8.31 4.90 -15.50
CA MET A 58 -8.10 4.91 -14.04
C MET A 58 -6.66 5.32 -13.65
N PRO A 59 -6.24 6.57 -13.91
CA PRO A 59 -4.89 7.01 -13.57
C PRO A 59 -4.62 6.86 -12.07
N ILE A 60 -3.40 6.46 -11.72
CA ILE A 60 -2.98 6.39 -10.31
C ILE A 60 -2.71 7.81 -9.84
N GLN A 61 -3.54 8.27 -8.90
CA GLN A 61 -3.37 9.57 -8.25
C GLN A 61 -2.57 9.39 -6.96
N ARG A 62 -1.63 10.31 -6.71
CA ARG A 62 -0.90 10.36 -5.44
C ARG A 62 -1.66 11.27 -4.50
N GLU A 63 -2.47 10.66 -3.64
CA GLU A 63 -3.16 11.38 -2.58
C GLU A 63 -2.13 11.99 -1.63
N LYS A 64 -2.20 13.31 -1.45
CA LYS A 64 -1.40 14.00 -0.43
C LYS A 64 -2.13 13.84 0.90
N PRO A 65 -1.47 13.34 1.96
CA PRO A 65 -2.10 13.31 3.27
C PRO A 65 -2.48 14.73 3.68
N THR A 66 -3.72 14.90 4.16
CA THR A 66 -4.18 16.15 4.74
C THR A 66 -3.49 16.34 6.09
N VAL A 67 -2.82 17.48 6.26
CA VAL A 67 -2.20 17.84 7.54
C VAL A 67 -3.19 18.70 8.30
N GLU A 68 -3.63 18.23 9.45
CA GLU A 68 -4.46 19.00 10.37
C GLU A 68 -3.55 19.83 11.30
N LEU A 69 -3.87 21.13 11.44
CA LEU A 69 -3.16 22.01 12.36
C LEU A 69 -3.70 21.79 13.77
N VAL A 70 -2.99 20.95 14.53
CA VAL A 70 -3.31 20.65 15.93
C VAL A 70 -2.48 21.54 16.85
N LYS A 71 -3.04 21.91 18.01
CA LYS A 71 -2.30 22.62 19.06
C LYS A 71 -1.12 21.76 19.52
N VAL A 72 0.06 22.37 19.58
CA VAL A 72 1.28 21.69 20.04
C VAL A 72 1.12 21.26 21.50
N THR A 73 1.18 19.95 21.75
CA THR A 73 1.15 19.38 23.10
C THR A 73 2.50 19.54 23.79
N ASP A 74 2.53 19.47 25.12
CA ASP A 74 3.78 19.61 25.86
C ASP A 74 4.74 18.42 25.63
N GLU A 75 4.20 17.24 25.33
CA GLU A 75 4.98 16.09 24.87
C GLU A 75 5.74 16.40 23.58
N MET A 76 5.08 17.01 22.59
CA MET A 76 5.73 17.41 21.33
C MET A 76 6.86 18.43 21.54
N LYS A 77 6.73 19.32 22.53
CA LYS A 77 7.78 20.30 22.87
C LYS A 77 8.95 19.65 23.60
N SER A 78 8.67 18.70 24.50
CA SER A 78 9.70 17.95 25.23
C SER A 78 10.49 16.98 24.34
N LEU A 79 9.94 16.61 23.18
CA LEU A 79 10.56 15.71 22.23
C LEU A 79 11.76 16.38 21.52
N ASN A 80 12.97 16.01 21.94
CA ASN A 80 14.21 16.38 21.25
C ASN A 80 14.40 15.56 19.95
N ALA A 81 13.70 15.95 18.88
CA ALA A 81 13.66 15.22 17.61
C ALA A 81 15.07 14.99 17.01
N TYR A 82 15.94 15.99 17.03
CA TYR A 82 17.31 15.88 16.50
C TYR A 82 18.14 14.86 17.27
N ALA A 83 18.09 14.89 18.60
CA ALA A 83 18.80 13.95 19.45
C ALA A 83 18.28 12.51 19.25
N LYS A 84 16.95 12.34 19.14
CA LYS A 84 16.32 11.03 18.86
C LYS A 84 16.82 10.44 17.53
N LEU A 85 16.85 11.23 16.45
CA LEU A 85 17.35 10.77 15.15
C LEU A 85 18.83 10.35 15.22
N ARG A 86 19.67 11.08 15.96
CA ARG A 86 21.08 10.72 16.20
C ARG A 86 21.20 9.41 16.98
N LEU A 87 20.41 9.26 18.05
CA LEU A 87 20.39 8.06 18.87
C LEU A 87 19.99 6.83 18.05
N GLU A 88 18.94 6.92 17.23
CA GLU A 88 18.50 5.81 16.38
C GLU A 88 19.56 5.39 15.35
N ARG A 89 20.29 6.36 14.78
CA ARG A 89 21.44 6.07 13.90
C ARG A 89 22.54 5.31 14.65
N THR A 90 22.87 5.74 15.87
CA THR A 90 23.86 5.09 16.74
C THR A 90 23.39 3.67 17.12
N ASN A 91 22.12 3.51 17.48
CA ASN A 91 21.53 2.20 17.80
C ASN A 91 21.64 1.25 16.60
N LYS A 92 21.26 1.69 15.40
CA LYS A 92 21.40 0.90 14.17
C LYS A 92 22.86 0.54 13.88
N ARG A 93 23.80 1.47 14.06
CA ARG A 93 25.24 1.26 13.84
C ARG A 93 25.84 0.23 14.82
N HIS A 94 25.49 0.32 16.09
CA HIS A 94 26.10 -0.50 17.15
C HIS A 94 25.29 -1.74 17.52
N PHE A 95 24.16 -2.01 16.85
CA PHE A 95 23.29 -3.16 17.14
C PHE A 95 24.06 -4.49 17.18
N GLY A 96 24.82 -4.80 16.12
CA GLY A 96 25.60 -6.05 16.05
C GLY A 96 26.70 -6.14 17.11
N ALA A 97 27.42 -5.04 17.37
CA ALA A 97 28.47 -5.00 18.40
C ALA A 97 27.89 -5.21 19.81
N ARG A 98 26.72 -4.62 20.09
CA ARG A 98 26.00 -4.81 21.36
C ARG A 98 25.50 -6.24 21.52
N LEU A 99 24.95 -6.85 20.47
CA LEU A 99 24.55 -8.27 20.50
C LEU A 99 25.74 -9.20 20.75
N LYS A 100 26.88 -8.96 20.08
CA LYS A 100 28.10 -9.73 20.30
C LYS A 100 28.56 -9.62 21.76
N LYS A 101 28.64 -8.40 22.29
CA LYS A 101 29.07 -8.15 23.68
C LYS A 101 28.12 -8.77 24.70
N ALA A 102 26.80 -8.70 24.47
CA ALA A 102 25.81 -9.35 25.32
C ALA A 102 25.96 -10.89 25.31
N ALA A 103 26.18 -11.48 24.13
CA ALA A 103 26.40 -12.92 24.01
C ALA A 103 27.74 -13.39 24.61
N GLU A 104 28.77 -12.55 24.63
CA GLU A 104 30.04 -12.81 25.31
C GLU A 104 29.89 -12.74 26.83
N ALA A 105 29.21 -11.71 27.35
CA ALA A 105 28.90 -11.59 28.78
C ALA A 105 28.07 -12.78 29.30
N GLU A 106 27.02 -13.19 28.58
CA GLU A 106 26.24 -14.37 28.96
C GLU A 106 27.03 -15.70 28.96
N LYS A 107 28.11 -15.78 28.17
CA LYS A 107 29.00 -16.96 28.15
C LYS A 107 29.99 -16.93 29.32
N GLU A 108 30.44 -15.75 29.72
CA GLU A 108 31.28 -15.58 30.91
C GLU A 108 30.49 -15.81 32.19
N ASP A 109 29.24 -15.33 32.29
CA ASP A 109 28.37 -15.54 33.46
C ASP A 109 27.92 -17.01 33.63
N LYS A 110 27.98 -17.82 32.56
CA LYS A 110 27.64 -19.25 32.57
C LYS A 110 28.86 -20.16 32.84
N LYS A 111 30.05 -19.60 32.97
CA LYS A 111 31.30 -20.33 33.21
C LYS A 111 31.69 -20.26 34.68
#